data_AF-A0A930UGH4-F1
#
_entry.id   AF-A0A930UGH4-F1
#
_cell.length_a   1.000
_cell.length_b   1.000
_cell.length_c   1.000
_cell.angle_alpha   90.00
_cell.angle_beta   90.00
_cell.angle_gamma   90.00
#
_symmetry.space_group_name_H-M   'P 1'
#
loop_
_entity.id
_entity.type
_entity.pdbx_description
1 polymer ?
#
loop_
_entity_poly.entity_id
_entity_poly.type
_entity_poly.pdbx_seq_one_letter_code
_entity_poly.pdbx_strand_id
1 'polypeptide(L)'
;PEHVHDGLSPERIAELCMNECYHPSDVRRRITRIEIVRIRPQISPDEDVAGLIEDPWRTFECEDDPSGCSARFQDGEYPRSGRPATYYARAIQEPTPAVNGGGARCEYDEAGNCIRPNFCHGDWRTDPDDDCLVEVEERAWSSPIYLTPPEWRTAGR
;
A
#
# COMPACT_ATOMS: atom_id res chain seq x y z
N PRO A 1 -5.46 -8.90 -26.06
CA PRO A 1 -6.23 -8.69 -27.31
C PRO A 1 -6.75 -10.03 -27.84
N GLU A 2 -7.99 -10.09 -28.35
CA GLU A 2 -8.72 -11.33 -28.67
C GLU A 2 -7.91 -12.34 -29.51
N HIS A 3 -7.09 -11.86 -30.45
CA HIS A 3 -6.28 -12.70 -31.35
C HIS A 3 -5.21 -13.58 -30.67
N VAL A 4 -4.91 -13.35 -29.38
CA VAL A 4 -3.95 -14.19 -28.63
C VAL A 4 -4.57 -15.54 -28.23
N HIS A 5 -5.89 -15.59 -28.05
CA HIS A 5 -6.63 -16.80 -27.67
C HIS A 5 -6.84 -17.78 -28.83
N ASP A 6 -6.67 -17.31 -30.07
CA ASP A 6 -6.84 -18.15 -31.27
C ASP A 6 -5.62 -19.04 -31.55
N GLY A 7 -4.47 -18.79 -30.90
CA GLY A 7 -3.19 -19.44 -31.21
C GLY A 7 -2.45 -20.08 -30.04
N LEU A 8 -2.86 -19.84 -28.79
CA LEU A 8 -2.19 -20.33 -27.59
C LEU A 8 -3.19 -20.95 -26.62
N SER A 9 -2.78 -22.00 -25.90
CA SER A 9 -3.62 -22.60 -24.86
C SER A 9 -3.78 -21.64 -23.68
N PRO A 10 -4.88 -21.74 -22.90
CA PRO A 10 -5.10 -20.90 -21.72
C PRO A 10 -3.92 -20.93 -20.73
N GLU A 11 -3.31 -22.09 -20.53
CA GLU A 11 -2.17 -22.29 -19.63
C GLU A 11 -0.93 -21.58 -20.15
N ARG A 12 -0.69 -21.64 -21.47
CA ARG A 12 0.46 -20.97 -22.10
C ARG A 12 0.30 -19.46 -22.11
N ILE A 13 -0.93 -18.96 -22.25
CA ILE A 13 -1.23 -17.54 -22.11
C ILE A 13 -0.99 -17.10 -20.66
N ALA A 14 -1.51 -17.84 -19.67
CA ALA A 14 -1.31 -17.53 -18.25
C ALA A 14 0.19 -17.45 -17.88
N GLU A 15 0.98 -18.40 -18.37
CA GLU A 15 2.43 -18.46 -18.18
C GLU A 15 3.16 -17.30 -18.86
N LEU A 16 2.92 -17.05 -20.16
CA LEU A 16 3.58 -15.98 -20.92
C LEU A 16 3.21 -14.59 -20.42
N CYS A 17 2.00 -14.46 -19.92
CA CYS A 17 1.46 -13.21 -19.44
C CYS A 17 1.71 -12.99 -17.96
N MET A 18 2.18 -14.00 -17.24
CA MET A 18 2.22 -13.99 -15.77
C MET A 18 0.90 -13.50 -15.16
N ASN A 19 -0.23 -13.82 -15.80
CA ASN A 19 -1.58 -13.30 -15.52
C ASN A 19 -1.79 -11.77 -15.67
N GLU A 20 -0.89 -11.05 -16.33
CA GLU A 20 -0.82 -9.57 -16.38
C GLU A 20 -0.92 -8.97 -17.80
N CYS A 21 -1.04 -9.77 -18.88
CA CYS A 21 -1.20 -9.25 -20.25
C CYS A 21 -2.59 -8.60 -20.46
N TYR A 22 -2.80 -7.37 -19.98
CA TYR A 22 -3.94 -6.51 -20.34
C TYR A 22 -5.30 -7.22 -20.48
N HIS A 23 -5.53 -8.20 -19.61
CA HIS A 23 -6.79 -8.84 -19.31
C HIS A 23 -6.86 -8.84 -17.78
N PRO A 24 -7.01 -7.66 -17.15
CA PRO A 24 -7.38 -7.64 -15.74
C PRO A 24 -8.57 -8.58 -15.60
N SER A 25 -8.44 -9.58 -14.74
CA SER A 25 -9.53 -10.50 -14.45
C SER A 25 -10.77 -9.70 -14.11
N ASP A 26 -11.94 -10.12 -14.61
CA ASP A 26 -13.22 -9.54 -14.19
C ASP A 26 -13.52 -9.83 -12.71
N VAL A 27 -12.71 -10.69 -12.07
CA VAL A 27 -12.77 -10.98 -10.63
C VAL A 27 -11.94 -9.95 -9.87
N ARG A 28 -12.63 -9.14 -9.07
CA ARG A 28 -11.99 -8.19 -8.15
C ARG A 28 -11.36 -8.93 -6.98
N ARG A 29 -10.15 -8.52 -6.63
CA ARG A 29 -9.53 -8.89 -5.35
C ARG A 29 -10.21 -8.16 -4.22
N ARG A 30 -10.25 -8.82 -3.06
CA ARG A 30 -10.89 -8.26 -1.86
C ARG A 30 -10.06 -7.14 -1.29
N ILE A 31 -10.73 -6.14 -0.73
CA ILE A 31 -10.10 -5.14 0.14
C ILE A 31 -10.25 -5.66 1.57
N THR A 32 -9.15 -5.89 2.27
CA THR A 32 -9.13 -6.43 3.64
C THR A 32 -9.32 -5.34 4.67
N ARG A 33 -8.80 -4.13 4.42
CA ARG A 33 -8.94 -2.99 5.32
C ARG A 33 -8.78 -1.66 4.61
N ILE A 34 -9.32 -0.61 5.24
CA ILE A 34 -9.07 0.79 4.90
C ILE A 34 -8.31 1.43 6.05
N GLU A 35 -7.20 2.08 5.75
CA GLU A 35 -6.38 2.79 6.71
C GLU A 35 -6.42 4.29 6.43
N ILE A 36 -6.56 5.09 7.49
CA ILE A 36 -6.48 6.55 7.41
C ILE A 36 -5.14 6.96 8.00
N VAL A 37 -4.36 7.72 7.24
CA VAL A 37 -3.14 8.36 7.72
C VAL A 37 -3.43 9.80 8.07
N ARG A 38 -2.89 10.26 9.19
CA ARG A 38 -2.99 11.65 9.65
C ARG A 38 -1.59 12.27 9.71
N ILE A 39 -1.40 13.38 9.02
CA ILE A 39 -0.15 14.14 9.02
C ILE A 39 -0.42 15.56 9.52
N ARG A 40 0.34 15.99 10.51
CA ARG A 40 0.33 17.35 11.05
C ARG A 40 1.61 18.06 10.60
N PRO A 41 1.56 19.10 9.75
CA PRO A 41 2.76 19.80 9.31
C PRO A 41 3.55 20.35 10.49
N GLN A 42 4.88 20.29 10.41
CA GLN A 42 5.76 20.91 11.39
C GLN A 42 5.54 22.43 11.40
N ILE A 43 5.41 23.04 12.59
CA ILE A 43 5.10 24.47 12.74
C ILE A 43 6.28 25.31 13.23
N SER A 44 7.34 24.67 13.72
CA SER A 44 8.60 25.32 14.10
C SER A 44 9.78 24.36 13.89
N PRO A 45 11.00 24.86 13.60
CA PRO A 45 12.17 24.00 13.37
C PRO A 45 12.50 23.05 14.53
N ASP A 46 12.17 23.44 15.76
CA ASP A 46 12.48 22.68 16.98
C ASP A 46 11.35 21.72 17.40
N GLU A 47 10.25 21.64 16.64
CA GLU A 47 9.16 20.71 16.94
C GLU A 47 9.56 19.27 16.58
N ASP A 48 9.40 18.35 17.53
CA ASP A 48 9.61 16.92 17.30
C ASP A 48 8.64 16.37 16.25
N VAL A 49 9.20 15.69 15.25
CA VAL A 49 8.46 15.13 14.12
C VAL A 49 7.90 13.73 14.39
N ALA A 50 8.41 13.02 15.40
CA ALA A 50 8.06 11.61 15.64
C ALA A 50 6.55 11.39 15.86
N GLY A 51 5.85 12.39 16.41
CA GLY A 51 4.41 12.34 16.66
C GLY A 51 3.55 13.09 15.62
N LEU A 52 4.12 13.55 14.50
CA LEU A 52 3.42 14.34 13.49
C LEU A 52 2.89 13.51 12.32
N ILE A 53 3.40 12.29 12.14
CA ILE A 53 2.97 11.35 11.10
C ILE A 53 2.39 10.12 11.80
N GLU A 54 1.08 9.95 11.68
CA GLU A 54 0.35 8.80 12.24
C GLU A 54 -0.09 7.90 11.10
N ASP A 55 0.73 6.88 10.82
CA ASP A 55 0.52 5.88 9.77
C ASP A 55 0.57 4.46 10.37
N PRO A 56 -0.59 3.78 10.55
CA PRO A 56 -1.96 4.30 10.41
C PRO A 56 -2.42 5.10 11.63
N TRP A 57 -3.28 6.10 11.42
CA TRP A 57 -4.02 6.76 12.50
C TRP A 57 -5.29 5.99 12.88
N ARG A 58 -5.98 5.43 11.87
CA ARG A 58 -7.13 4.53 12.06
C ARG A 58 -7.09 3.40 11.05
N THR A 59 -7.53 2.23 11.48
CA THR A 59 -7.71 1.05 10.63
C THR A 59 -9.15 0.59 10.74
N PHE A 60 -9.76 0.29 9.60
CA PHE A 60 -11.11 -0.25 9.47
C PHE A 60 -11.02 -1.57 8.73
N GLU A 61 -11.28 -2.67 9.44
CA GLU A 61 -11.39 -3.99 8.81
C GLU A 61 -12.61 -4.04 7.89
N CYS A 62 -12.45 -4.68 6.75
CA CYS A 62 -13.51 -4.88 5.77
C CYS A 62 -14.09 -6.29 5.90
N GLU A 63 -15.41 -6.40 5.73
CA GLU A 63 -16.06 -7.70 5.63
C GLU A 63 -15.66 -8.41 4.33
N ASP A 64 -15.84 -9.72 4.31
CA ASP A 64 -15.58 -10.57 3.15
C ASP A 64 -16.68 -10.40 2.07
N ASP A 65 -16.87 -9.17 1.62
CA ASP A 65 -17.90 -8.77 0.66
C ASP A 65 -17.27 -8.33 -0.68
N PRO A 66 -17.54 -9.03 -1.79
CA PRO A 66 -17.06 -8.65 -3.12
C PRO A 66 -17.66 -7.32 -3.64
N SER A 67 -18.70 -6.77 -3.02
CA SER A 67 -19.28 -5.48 -3.38
C SER A 67 -18.39 -4.28 -3.00
N GLY A 68 -17.41 -4.51 -2.12
CA GLY A 68 -16.43 -3.53 -1.68
C GLY A 68 -16.59 -3.13 -0.22
N CYS A 69 -15.80 -2.14 0.20
CA CYS A 69 -15.70 -1.72 1.60
C CYS A 69 -15.91 -0.21 1.72
N SER A 70 -16.57 0.22 2.80
CA SER A 70 -16.75 1.64 3.09
C SER A 70 -16.43 1.94 4.55
N ALA A 71 -15.71 3.03 4.77
CA ALA A 71 -15.35 3.51 6.10
C ALA A 71 -15.73 4.97 6.25
N ARG A 72 -16.14 5.35 7.46
CA ARG A 72 -16.36 6.74 7.86
C ARG A 72 -15.52 7.02 9.09
N PHE A 73 -14.81 8.14 9.08
CA PHE A 73 -14.01 8.56 10.21
C PHE A 73 -14.31 10.00 10.60
N GLN A 74 -14.01 10.33 11.85
CA GLN A 74 -14.05 11.69 12.36
C GLN A 74 -12.82 11.93 13.24
N ASP A 75 -12.20 13.11 13.09
CA ASP A 75 -11.19 13.59 14.02
C ASP A 75 -11.84 14.58 15.01
N GLY A 76 -12.05 14.11 16.24
CA GLY A 76 -12.59 14.94 17.34
C GLY A 76 -11.53 15.83 18.00
N GLU A 77 -10.25 15.58 17.76
CA GLU A 77 -9.12 16.37 18.28
C GLU A 77 -8.84 17.56 17.37
N TYR A 78 -9.07 17.42 16.05
CA TYR A 78 -8.79 18.46 15.06
C TYR A 78 -9.36 19.84 15.43
N PRO A 79 -10.65 19.99 15.84
CA PRO A 79 -11.19 21.30 16.22
C PRO A 79 -10.51 21.95 17.43
N ARG A 80 -9.84 21.17 18.28
CA ARG A 80 -9.11 21.65 19.46
C ARG A 80 -7.61 21.82 19.18
N SER A 81 -7.13 21.28 18.08
CA SER A 81 -5.70 21.23 17.76
C SER A 81 -5.10 22.58 17.37
N GLY A 82 -5.91 23.51 16.84
CA GLY A 82 -5.46 24.84 16.41
C GLY A 82 -4.51 24.83 15.21
N ARG A 83 -4.23 23.68 14.60
CA ARG A 83 -3.21 23.52 13.55
C ARG A 83 -3.74 22.79 12.31
N PRO A 84 -3.08 22.93 11.15
CA PRO A 84 -3.44 22.20 9.95
C PRO A 84 -3.25 20.69 10.14
N ALA A 85 -4.04 19.92 9.40
CA ALA A 85 -3.90 18.48 9.30
C ALA A 85 -4.21 18.02 7.88
N THR A 86 -3.48 17.03 7.43
CA THR A 86 -3.69 16.33 6.16
C THR A 86 -4.12 14.90 6.46
N TYR A 87 -5.15 14.45 5.77
CA TYR A 87 -5.64 13.08 5.84
C TYR A 87 -5.60 12.46 4.46
N TYR A 88 -5.27 11.19 4.37
CA TYR A 88 -5.57 10.40 3.18
C TYR A 88 -5.95 8.98 3.61
N ALA A 89 -6.76 8.32 2.79
CA ALA A 89 -7.12 6.93 2.96
C ALA A 89 -6.24 6.07 2.06
N ARG A 90 -5.89 4.87 2.51
CA ARG A 90 -5.43 3.79 1.63
C ARG A 90 -6.29 2.55 1.82
N ALA A 91 -6.74 1.98 0.71
CA ALA A 91 -7.39 0.68 0.69
C ALA A 91 -6.32 -0.39 0.50
N ILE A 92 -6.37 -1.43 1.32
CA ILE A 92 -5.41 -2.53 1.30
C ILE A 92 -6.09 -3.76 0.73
N GLN A 93 -5.49 -4.32 -0.31
CA GLN A 93 -5.95 -5.55 -0.94
C GLN A 93 -5.57 -6.77 -0.09
N GLU A 94 -6.31 -7.87 -0.24
CA GLU A 94 -5.84 -9.18 0.19
C GLU A 94 -4.45 -9.50 -0.40
N PRO A 95 -3.61 -10.25 0.34
CA PRO A 95 -2.30 -10.65 -0.14
C PRO A 95 -2.39 -11.38 -1.48
N THR A 96 -1.51 -10.99 -2.40
CA THR A 96 -1.32 -11.69 -3.67
C THR A 96 0.17 -11.86 -3.94
N PRO A 97 0.57 -12.96 -4.59
CA PRO A 97 1.97 -13.17 -4.94
C PRO A 97 2.42 -12.13 -5.97
N ALA A 98 3.51 -11.42 -5.67
CA ALA A 98 4.15 -10.49 -6.59
C ALA A 98 5.64 -10.83 -6.75
N VAL A 99 6.11 -10.76 -7.99
CA VAL A 99 7.53 -10.88 -8.31
C VAL A 99 8.28 -9.76 -7.63
N ASN A 100 9.30 -10.11 -6.87
CA ASN A 100 10.13 -9.16 -6.12
C ASN A 100 9.33 -8.31 -5.09
N GLY A 101 8.17 -8.81 -4.64
CA GLY A 101 7.33 -8.12 -3.67
C GLY A 101 7.99 -7.88 -2.30
N GLY A 102 8.96 -8.72 -1.95
CA GLY A 102 9.76 -8.58 -0.71
C GLY A 102 10.93 -7.59 -0.80
N GLY A 103 11.16 -6.95 -1.95
CA GLY A 103 12.29 -6.05 -2.15
C GLY A 103 13.65 -6.73 -1.91
N ALA A 104 14.46 -6.17 -1.03
CA ALA A 104 15.71 -6.81 -0.60
C ALA A 104 15.41 -7.95 0.38
N ARG A 105 15.22 -9.18 -0.13
CA ARG A 105 15.12 -10.37 0.72
C ARG A 105 16.42 -10.49 1.54
N CYS A 106 16.35 -11.10 2.72
CA CYS A 106 17.54 -11.26 3.54
C CYS A 106 17.58 -12.61 4.27
N GLU A 107 18.78 -13.15 4.43
CA GLU A 107 19.07 -14.20 5.40
C GLU A 107 19.22 -13.54 6.77
N TYR A 108 18.51 -14.07 7.77
CA TYR A 108 18.48 -13.52 9.12
C TYR A 108 19.22 -14.43 10.10
N ASP A 109 19.87 -13.84 11.10
CA ASP A 109 20.39 -14.58 12.26
C ASP A 109 19.28 -14.94 13.28
N GLU A 110 19.63 -15.66 14.35
CA GLU A 110 18.70 -16.02 15.43
C GLU A 110 18.10 -14.80 16.17
N ALA A 111 18.73 -13.62 16.06
CA ALA A 111 18.25 -12.38 16.64
C ALA A 111 17.38 -11.55 15.66
N GLY A 112 17.18 -12.03 14.43
CA GLY A 112 16.41 -11.35 13.40
C GLY A 112 17.17 -10.24 12.68
N ASN A 113 18.51 -10.17 12.81
CA ASN A 113 19.31 -9.23 12.04
C ASN A 113 19.58 -9.77 10.64
N CYS A 114 19.44 -8.91 9.65
CA CYS A 114 19.79 -9.22 8.27
C CYS A 114 21.31 -9.36 8.13
N ILE A 115 21.80 -10.59 7.91
CA ILE A 115 23.22 -10.90 7.77
C ILE A 115 23.69 -10.91 6.32
N ARG A 116 22.78 -11.22 5.37
CA ARG A 116 23.11 -11.27 3.94
C ARG A 116 21.88 -10.97 3.09
N PRO A 117 21.88 -9.86 2.32
CA PRO A 117 20.79 -9.61 1.38
C PRO A 117 20.84 -10.60 0.21
N ASN A 118 19.68 -11.10 -0.16
CA ASN A 118 19.46 -12.00 -1.28
C ASN A 118 18.47 -11.36 -2.27
N PHE A 119 18.99 -10.59 -3.22
CA PHE A 119 18.15 -9.91 -4.20
C PHE A 119 17.61 -10.89 -5.23
N CYS A 120 16.39 -10.64 -5.72
CA CYS A 120 15.93 -11.28 -6.94
C CYS A 120 16.60 -10.61 -8.15
N HIS A 121 17.44 -11.36 -8.86
CA HIS A 121 18.05 -10.94 -10.12
C HIS A 121 17.30 -11.54 -11.31
N GLY A 122 17.13 -10.76 -12.39
CA GLY A 122 16.62 -11.27 -13.67
C GLY A 122 17.69 -11.99 -14.53
N ASP A 123 18.74 -12.51 -13.91
CA ASP A 123 19.83 -13.23 -14.57
C ASP A 123 20.19 -14.50 -13.79
N TRP A 124 21.22 -15.21 -14.24
CA TRP A 124 21.68 -16.50 -13.72
C TRP A 124 22.05 -16.53 -12.23
N ARG A 125 22.11 -15.39 -11.54
CA ARG A 125 22.39 -15.33 -10.10
C ARG A 125 21.22 -15.80 -9.25
N THR A 126 19.99 -15.72 -9.78
CA THR A 126 18.80 -16.31 -9.16
C THR A 126 18.65 -17.72 -9.68
N ASP A 127 18.27 -18.65 -8.81
CA ASP A 127 17.92 -20.01 -9.21
C ASP A 127 16.79 -19.95 -10.26
N PRO A 128 16.90 -20.64 -11.41
CA PRO A 128 15.82 -20.68 -12.40
C PRO A 128 14.47 -21.17 -11.85
N ASP A 129 14.46 -21.93 -10.75
CA ASP A 129 13.24 -22.40 -10.08
C ASP A 129 12.71 -21.41 -9.01
N ASP A 130 13.43 -20.31 -8.72
CA ASP A 130 12.98 -19.24 -7.82
C ASP A 130 12.26 -18.14 -8.61
N ASP A 131 10.92 -18.22 -8.63
CA ASP A 131 10.05 -17.21 -9.25
C ASP A 131 10.04 -15.85 -8.51
N CYS A 132 10.77 -15.74 -7.39
CA CYS A 132 10.86 -14.55 -6.56
C CYS A 132 9.50 -14.00 -6.08
N LEU A 133 8.51 -14.88 -5.93
CA LEU A 133 7.18 -14.51 -5.50
C LEU A 133 7.15 -14.29 -3.99
N VAL A 134 6.56 -13.17 -3.59
CA VAL A 134 6.26 -12.85 -2.19
C VAL A 134 4.84 -12.34 -2.12
N GLU A 135 4.09 -12.81 -1.12
CA GLU A 135 2.74 -12.28 -0.83
C GLU A 135 2.84 -10.82 -0.42
N VAL A 136 2.22 -9.94 -1.22
CA VAL A 136 2.16 -8.50 -0.95
C VAL A 136 0.72 -8.03 -0.90
N GLU A 137 0.50 -7.01 -0.08
CA GLU A 137 -0.78 -6.32 0.01
C GLU A 137 -0.72 -5.04 -0.81
N GLU A 138 -1.33 -5.09 -1.99
CA GLU A 138 -1.42 -3.94 -2.89
C GLU A 138 -2.23 -2.79 -2.28
N ARG A 139 -1.88 -1.56 -2.64
CA ARG A 139 -2.40 -0.34 -1.99
C ARG A 139 -2.93 0.65 -3.01
N ALA A 140 -4.19 1.07 -2.82
CA ALA A 140 -4.77 2.19 -3.55
C ALA A 140 -4.93 3.39 -2.61
N TRP A 141 -4.48 4.57 -3.04
CA TRP A 141 -4.43 5.79 -2.21
C TRP A 141 -5.48 6.80 -2.68
N SER A 142 -6.14 7.45 -1.72
CA SER A 142 -6.98 8.61 -2.02
C SER A 142 -6.13 9.85 -2.24
N SER A 143 -6.69 10.84 -2.92
CA SER A 143 -6.15 12.19 -2.87
C SER A 143 -6.12 12.69 -1.41
N PRO A 144 -5.10 13.48 -1.03
CA PRO A 144 -5.02 14.07 0.30
C PRO A 144 -6.11 15.12 0.51
N ILE A 145 -6.67 15.13 1.72
CA ILE A 145 -7.62 16.12 2.23
C ILE A 145 -6.85 17.07 3.14
N TYR A 146 -6.70 18.32 2.71
CA TYR A 146 -6.02 19.36 3.47
C TYR A 146 -7.03 20.17 4.27
N LEU A 147 -6.86 20.19 5.60
CA LEU A 147 -7.64 21.04 6.48
C LEU A 147 -6.74 22.10 7.10
N THR A 148 -7.23 23.34 7.09
CA THR A 148 -6.57 24.48 7.74
C THR A 148 -7.60 25.16 8.61
N PRO A 149 -7.39 25.24 9.94
CA PRO A 149 -8.37 25.85 10.80
C PRO A 149 -8.31 27.40 10.68
N PRO A 150 -9.42 28.11 10.93
CA PRO A 150 -9.48 29.57 10.77
C PRO A 150 -8.41 30.32 11.55
N GLU A 151 -8.13 29.91 12.78
CA GLU A 151 -7.13 30.49 13.68
C GLU A 151 -5.71 30.43 13.09
N TRP A 152 -5.41 29.40 12.30
CA TRP A 152 -4.12 29.24 11.62
C TRP A 152 -3.93 30.26 10.50
N ARG A 153 -5.02 30.63 9.80
CA ARG A 153 -4.96 31.62 8.70
C ARG A 153 -4.65 33.03 9.19
N THR A 154 -4.94 33.31 10.46
CA THR A 154 -4.65 34.60 11.11
C THR A 154 -3.27 34.68 11.75
N ALA A 155 -2.67 33.54 12.13
CA ALA A 155 -1.38 33.51 12.82
C ALA A 155 -0.16 33.80 11.91
N GLY A 156 -0.34 33.73 10.58
CA GLY A 156 0.69 34.05 9.59
C GLY A 156 0.64 35.49 9.06
N ARG A 157 -0.03 36.41 9.77
CA ARG A 157 -0.10 37.84 9.44
C ARG A 157 0.48 38.70 10.55
#